data_AF-A0A968LAH3-F1
#
_entry.id   AF-A0A968LAH3-F1
#
_cell.length_a   1.000
_cell.length_b   1.000
_cell.length_c   1.000
_cell.angle_alpha   90.00
_cell.angle_beta   90.00
_cell.angle_gamma   90.00
#
_symmetry.space_group_name_H-M   'P 1'
#
loop_
_entity.id
_entity.type
_entity.pdbx_description
1 polymer ?
#
loop_
_entity_poly.entity_id
_entity_poly.type
_entity_poly.pdbx_seq_one_letter_code
_entity_poly.pdbx_strand_id
1 'polypeptide(L)' 'MQIETFDPGRIKSIEELTKEYAEKVVRMLGGNRSKAAEALGISRTSLWKILKEE' A
#
# COMPACT_ATOMS: atom_id res chain seq x y z
N MET A 1 -7.51 -23.71 -13.05
CA MET A 1 -7.65 -22.39 -12.40
C MET A 1 -7.61 -22.64 -10.90
N GLN A 2 -6.49 -22.35 -10.24
CA GLN A 2 -6.47 -22.32 -8.76
C GLN A 2 -7.01 -20.96 -8.35
N ILE A 3 -8.03 -20.95 -7.50
CA ILE A 3 -8.48 -19.72 -6.84
C ILE A 3 -7.74 -19.72 -5.51
N GLU A 4 -6.84 -18.76 -5.31
CA GLU A 4 -6.23 -18.54 -4.01
C GLU A 4 -7.34 -18.15 -3.02
N THR A 5 -7.63 -19.03 -2.08
CA THR A 5 -8.59 -18.75 -1.01
C THR A 5 -7.89 -18.00 0.11
N PHE A 6 -8.50 -16.93 0.61
CA PHE A 6 -8.01 -16.20 1.77
C PHE A 6 -8.03 -17.11 3.00
N ASP A 7 -6.89 -17.27 3.66
CA ASP A 7 -6.81 -17.89 4.98
C ASP A 7 -7.48 -16.94 6.00
N PRO A 8 -8.53 -17.37 6.73
CA PRO A 8 -9.26 -16.50 7.65
C PRO A 8 -8.37 -15.87 8.75
N GLY A 9 -7.27 -16.52 9.13
CA GLY A 9 -6.30 -16.01 10.09
C GLY A 9 -5.32 -15.00 9.51
N ARG A 10 -5.39 -14.71 8.21
CA ARG A 10 -4.54 -13.75 7.48
C ARG A 10 -5.34 -12.68 6.73
N ILE A 11 -6.63 -12.55 7.03
CA ILE A 11 -7.45 -11.46 6.48
C ILE A 11 -6.98 -10.16 7.12
N LYS A 12 -6.31 -9.34 6.31
CA LYS A 12 -5.90 -7.99 6.68
C LYS A 12 -7.04 -7.01 6.44
N SER A 13 -7.08 -5.96 7.24
CA SER A 13 -7.97 -4.83 7.00
C SER A 13 -7.60 -4.13 5.67
N ILE A 14 -8.53 -3.34 5.15
CA ILE A 14 -8.26 -2.54 3.94
C ILE A 14 -7.14 -1.54 4.20
N GLU A 15 -7.08 -0.97 5.41
CA GLU A 15 -6.03 -0.07 5.84
C GLU A 15 -4.66 -0.76 5.83
N GLU A 16 -4.56 -1.96 6.42
CA GLU A 16 -3.32 -2.76 6.41
C GLU A 16 -2.86 -3.10 4.99
N LEU A 17 -3.78 -3.56 4.12
CA LEU A 17 -3.46 -3.86 2.72
C LEU A 17 -3.01 -2.61 1.96
N THR A 18 -3.69 -1.48 2.19
CA THR A 18 -3.38 -0.21 1.55
C THR A 18 -2.00 0.28 1.97
N LYS A 19 -1.67 0.20 3.27
CA LYS A 19 -0.36 0.58 3.80
C LYS A 19 0.75 -0.30 3.22
N GLU A 20 0.60 -1.62 3.27
CA GLU A 20 1.60 -2.54 2.75
C GLU A 20 1.85 -2.35 1.25
N TYR A 21 0.78 -2.16 0.48
CA TYR A 21 0.88 -1.91 -0.95
C TYR A 21 1.57 -0.57 -1.23
N ALA A 22 1.19 0.50 -0.52
CA ALA A 22 1.82 1.80 -0.64
C ALA A 22 3.32 1.74 -0.33
N GLU A 23 3.72 1.07 0.76
CA GLU A 23 5.12 0.84 1.11
C GLU A 23 5.88 0.06 0.02
N LYS A 24 5.26 -0.97 -0.54
CA LYS A 24 5.84 -1.75 -1.65
C LYS A 24 6.14 -0.85 -2.85
N VAL A 25 5.19 -0.01 -3.25
CA VAL A 25 5.37 0.92 -4.38
C VAL A 25 6.46 1.94 -4.08
N VAL A 26 6.51 2.50 -2.88
CA VAL A 26 7.57 3.43 -2.46
C VAL A 26 8.94 2.75 -2.56
N ARG A 27 9.08 1.51 -2.07
CA ARG A 27 10.34 0.73 -2.19
C ARG A 27 10.72 0.45 -3.63
N MET A 28 9.76 0.03 -4.46
CA MET A 28 9.97 -0.23 -5.89
C MET A 28 10.47 1.02 -6.65
N LEU A 29 10.06 2.21 -6.20
CA LEU A 29 10.47 3.50 -6.79
C LEU A 29 11.66 4.14 -6.05
N GLY A 30 12.44 3.36 -5.31
CA GLY A 30 13.67 3.83 -4.66
C GLY A 30 13.44 4.85 -3.54
N GLY A 31 12.30 4.79 -2.85
CA GLY A 31 11.94 5.73 -1.78
C GLY A 31 11.34 7.05 -2.26
N ASN A 32 11.13 7.23 -3.58
CA ASN A 32 10.56 8.47 -4.11
C ASN A 32 9.04 8.53 -3.85
N ARG A 33 8.65 9.15 -2.73
CA ARG A 33 7.25 9.31 -2.32
C ARG A 33 6.40 10.12 -3.30
N SER A 34 6.97 11.10 -4.00
CA SER A 34 6.23 11.89 -4.99
C SER A 34 5.84 11.03 -6.19
N LYS A 35 6.80 10.28 -6.75
CA LYS A 35 6.53 9.33 -7.84
C LYS A 35 5.60 8.19 -7.40
N ALA A 36 5.71 7.73 -6.15
CA ALA A 36 4.81 6.72 -5.62
C ALA A 36 3.37 7.22 -5.51
N ALA A 37 3.16 8.46 -5.04
CA ALA A 37 1.82 9.06 -4.98
C ALA A 37 1.20 9.20 -6.38
N GLU A 38 1.99 9.65 -7.36
CA GLU A 38 1.60 9.73 -8.77
C GLU A 38 1.22 8.35 -9.34
N ALA A 39 2.07 7.34 -9.13
CA ALA A 39 1.83 5.97 -9.60
C ALA A 39 0.59 5.32 -8.94
N LEU A 40 0.31 5.67 -7.69
CA LEU A 40 -0.87 5.22 -6.95
C LEU A 40 -2.13 6.04 -7.28
N GLY A 41 -2.01 7.14 -8.04
CA GLY A 41 -3.14 8.01 -8.37
C GLY A 41 -3.71 8.79 -7.17
N ILE A 42 -2.90 9.05 -6.15
CA ILE A 42 -3.32 9.75 -4.92
C ILE A 42 -2.49 11.00 -4.67
N SER A 43 -2.98 11.88 -3.79
CA SER A 43 -2.21 13.03 -3.35
C SER A 43 -1.02 12.61 -2.48
N ARG A 44 0.06 13.40 -2.49
CA ARG A 44 1.22 13.21 -1.58
C ARG A 44 0.80 13.23 -0.10
N THR A 45 -0.17 14.07 0.26
CA THR A 45 -0.71 14.16 1.62
C THR A 45 -1.46 12.89 2.00
N SER A 46 -2.24 12.32 1.08
CA SER A 46 -2.93 11.04 1.29
C SER A 46 -1.93 9.90 1.49
N LEU A 47 -0.89 9.83 0.64
CA LEU A 47 0.17 8.84 0.79
C LEU A 47 0.86 8.97 2.16
N TRP A 48 1.15 10.19 2.61
CA TRP A 48 1.77 10.38 3.92
C TRP A 48 0.91 9.88 5.07
N LYS A 49 -0.41 10.13 5.04
CA LYS A 49 -1.34 9.60 6.06
C LYS A 49 -1.32 8.08 6.11
N ILE A 50 -1.39 7.44 4.95
CA ILE A 50 -1.33 5.96 4.80
C ILE A 50 -0.03 5.40 5.39
N LEU A 51 1.11 6.06 5.16
CA LEU A 51 2.41 5.59 5.61
C LEU A 51 2.70 5.87 7.10
N LYS A 52 1.97 6.79 7.73
CA LYS A 52 2.28 7.29 9.09
C LYS A 52 1.41 6.69 10.18
N GLU A 53 0.39 5.90 9.84
CA GLU A 53 -0.35 5.12 10.85
C GLU A 53 0.59 4.07 11.42
N GLU A 54 1.02 4.24 12.68
CA GLU A 54 1.60 3.21 13.54
C GLU A 54 0.53 2.66 14.47
#